data_AF-Q4CPX2-F1
#
_entry.id   AF-Q4CPX2-F1
#
_cell.length_a   1.000
_cell.length_b   1.000
_cell.length_c   1.000
_cell.angle_alpha   90.00
_cell.angle_beta   90.00
_cell.angle_gamma   90.00
#
_symmetry.space_group_name_H-M   'P 1'
#
loop_
_entity.id
_entity.type
_entity.pdbx_description
1 polymer ?
#
loop_
_entity_poly.entity_id
_entity_poly.type
_entity_poly.pdbx_seq_one_letter_code
_entity_poly.pdbx_strand_id
1 'polypeptide(L)'
;MCSCCYCSSRTPHPSVSLSRCVGTGVIIVGVGMLQGTGRRLFSTFALNPETTVAPHGPPRGLINRYVSMGLPPWAAWCNKINRYSLYRMSGVAPRTLLPKAPHEMDVIWLNERVRERVRTSRGVQNVYRQLKYPYVKTGIHYSDVLCHWVQVPMVEAAMFEVERDGGFDNFVLKRSGPELRSTYGERVRRHILVRQKEIRKNFVLDQQAKHLADAICGEVLSLRDESAAEAVLAKYGIEKKRFLEELARIVVARKEKANAVAVTAEEPLP
;
A
#
# COMPACT_ATOMS: atom_id res chain seq x y z
N MET A 1 20.55 -33.98 8.11
CA MET A 1 20.14 -33.95 9.52
C MET A 1 18.84 -33.18 9.63
N CYS A 2 17.86 -33.75 10.35
CA CYS A 2 16.47 -33.30 10.57
C CYS A 2 15.60 -33.14 9.30
N SER A 3 14.78 -34.11 8.88
CA SER A 3 13.64 -34.78 9.56
C SER A 3 12.37 -33.92 9.62
N CYS A 4 11.26 -34.54 9.22
CA CYS A 4 9.85 -34.17 9.48
C CYS A 4 9.32 -32.94 8.71
N CYS A 5 8.15 -32.89 8.10
CA CYS A 5 7.00 -33.79 7.93
C CYS A 5 6.27 -33.29 6.67
N TYR A 6 5.88 -34.17 5.74
CA TYR A 6 4.50 -34.65 5.62
C TYR A 6 3.42 -33.55 5.77
N CYS A 7 3.01 -32.96 4.64
CA CYS A 7 1.59 -32.84 4.30
C CYS A 7 1.44 -32.60 2.80
N SER A 8 1.33 -33.70 2.05
CA SER A 8 0.69 -33.70 0.75
C SER A 8 -0.79 -33.40 0.94
N SER A 9 -1.20 -32.15 0.72
CA SER A 9 -2.59 -31.84 0.37
C SER A 9 -2.58 -31.31 -1.06
N ARG A 10 -2.71 -32.25 -2.00
CA ARG A 10 -3.22 -31.98 -3.35
C ARG A 10 -4.47 -31.11 -3.20
N THR A 11 -4.41 -29.88 -3.67
CA THR A 11 -5.61 -29.21 -4.16
C THR A 11 -5.92 -29.86 -5.51
N PRO A 12 -6.99 -30.66 -5.63
CA PRO A 12 -7.46 -31.00 -6.95
C PRO A 12 -8.08 -29.73 -7.52
N HIS A 13 -7.72 -29.39 -8.75
CA HIS A 13 -8.59 -28.61 -9.61
C HIS A 13 -10.02 -29.11 -9.41
N PRO A 14 -11.01 -28.22 -9.24
CA PRO A 14 -12.39 -28.64 -9.37
C PRO A 14 -12.54 -29.13 -10.81
N SER A 15 -12.48 -30.45 -10.99
CA SER A 15 -13.02 -31.09 -12.17
C SER A 15 -14.42 -30.54 -12.32
N VAL A 16 -14.66 -29.93 -13.48
CA VAL A 16 -15.97 -29.49 -13.94
C VAL A 16 -16.89 -30.70 -13.88
N SER A 17 -17.52 -30.91 -12.71
CA SER A 17 -18.68 -31.75 -12.60
C SER A 17 -19.83 -30.87 -13.02
N LEU A 18 -20.46 -31.27 -14.12
CA LEU A 18 -21.84 -30.93 -14.43
C LEU A 18 -22.72 -31.52 -13.31
N SER A 19 -22.65 -30.90 -12.13
CA SER A 19 -23.65 -31.03 -11.07
C SER A 19 -24.73 -30.00 -11.36
N ARG A 20 -25.70 -30.42 -12.17
CA ARG A 20 -27.05 -29.89 -12.12
C ARG A 20 -27.59 -30.15 -10.70
N CYS A 21 -27.88 -29.11 -9.93
CA CYS A 21 -28.77 -29.07 -8.75
C CYS A 21 -28.56 -27.72 -8.02
N VAL A 22 -29.52 -26.90 -7.60
CA VAL A 22 -30.98 -26.73 -7.78
C VAL A 22 -31.18 -25.23 -7.47
N GLY A 23 -31.75 -24.43 -8.37
CA GLY A 23 -31.86 -22.99 -8.12
C GLY A 23 -32.18 -22.13 -9.34
N THR A 24 -32.35 -22.72 -10.52
CA THR A 24 -33.36 -22.18 -11.42
C THR A 24 -34.70 -22.49 -10.77
N GLY A 25 -35.44 -21.46 -10.37
CA GLY A 25 -36.89 -21.54 -10.31
C GLY A 25 -37.41 -21.78 -11.72
N VAL A 26 -37.14 -22.97 -12.27
CA VAL A 26 -38.11 -23.63 -13.10
C VAL A 26 -39.24 -23.83 -12.12
N ILE A 27 -40.27 -23.00 -12.24
CA ILE A 27 -41.60 -23.45 -11.86
C ILE A 27 -41.78 -24.69 -12.73
N ILE A 28 -41.40 -25.85 -12.20
CA ILE A 28 -42.06 -27.08 -12.57
C ILE A 28 -43.46 -26.76 -12.09
N VAL A 29 -44.25 -26.25 -13.02
CA VAL A 29 -45.68 -26.42 -12.97
C VAL A 29 -45.76 -27.93 -12.91
N GLY A 30 -45.89 -28.44 -11.69
CA GLY A 30 -46.34 -29.78 -11.49
C GLY A 30 -47.62 -29.79 -12.29
N VAL A 31 -47.56 -30.39 -13.48
CA VAL A 31 -48.72 -31.04 -14.04
C VAL A 31 -48.96 -32.16 -13.03
N GLY A 32 -49.56 -31.80 -11.90
CA GLY A 32 -50.29 -32.71 -11.07
C GLY A 32 -51.36 -33.20 -12.02
N MET A 33 -51.04 -34.29 -12.74
CA MET A 33 -52.07 -35.13 -13.29
C MET A 33 -52.90 -35.50 -12.07
N LEU A 34 -54.03 -34.83 -11.90
CA LEU A 34 -55.12 -35.28 -11.07
C LEU A 34 -55.47 -36.66 -11.63
N GLN A 35 -54.86 -37.70 -11.06
CA GLN A 35 -55.15 -39.09 -11.33
C GLN A 35 -56.51 -39.38 -10.68
N GLY A 36 -57.56 -39.01 -11.40
CA GLY A 36 -58.94 -39.18 -10.97
C GLY A 36 -59.81 -38.73 -12.13
N THR A 37 -60.35 -39.71 -12.87
CA THR A 37 -60.99 -39.58 -14.20
C THR A 37 -59.98 -39.42 -15.34
N GLY A 38 -60.13 -40.20 -16.42
CA GLY A 38 -59.18 -40.37 -17.54
C GLY A 38 -58.95 -39.14 -18.43
N ARG A 39 -59.01 -37.92 -17.87
CA ARG A 39 -58.69 -36.67 -18.54
C ARG A 39 -57.40 -36.12 -17.93
N ARG A 40 -56.34 -36.05 -18.74
CA ARG A 40 -55.13 -35.27 -18.40
C ARG A 40 -55.53 -33.80 -18.28
N LEU A 41 -55.87 -33.37 -17.08
CA LEU A 41 -56.05 -31.97 -16.76
C LEU A 41 -54.66 -31.32 -16.72
N PHE A 42 -54.45 -30.29 -17.54
CA PHE A 42 -53.26 -29.43 -17.48
C PHE A 42 -53.54 -28.25 -16.55
N SER A 43 -52.50 -27.71 -15.90
CA SER A 43 -52.66 -26.54 -15.03
C SER A 43 -52.91 -25.28 -15.86
N THR A 44 -53.98 -24.55 -15.56
CA THR A 44 -54.27 -23.22 -16.13
C THR A 44 -53.61 -22.08 -15.36
N PHE A 45 -52.94 -22.36 -14.23
CA PHE A 45 -52.16 -21.37 -13.48
C PHE A 45 -50.83 -21.04 -14.15
N ALA A 46 -50.35 -21.93 -15.02
CA ALA A 46 -49.17 -21.72 -15.81
C ALA A 46 -49.51 -20.93 -17.06
N LEU A 47 -48.64 -20.00 -17.43
CA LEU A 47 -48.71 -19.40 -18.75
C LEU A 47 -48.42 -20.49 -19.80
N ASN A 48 -49.30 -20.62 -20.79
CA ASN A 48 -49.11 -21.59 -21.86
C ASN A 48 -47.89 -21.23 -22.73
N PRO A 49 -47.14 -22.20 -23.27
CA PRO A 49 -45.95 -21.94 -24.08
C PRO A 49 -46.25 -21.21 -25.40
N GLU A 50 -47.45 -21.38 -25.96
CA GLU A 50 -47.90 -20.64 -27.15
C GLU A 50 -48.32 -19.19 -26.84
N THR A 51 -48.56 -18.87 -25.57
CA THR A 51 -48.92 -17.51 -25.15
C THR A 51 -47.67 -16.73 -24.77
N THR A 52 -47.47 -15.57 -25.40
CA THR A 52 -46.37 -14.65 -25.08
C THR A 52 -46.88 -13.51 -24.19
N VAL A 53 -46.28 -13.34 -23.01
CA VAL A 53 -46.59 -12.17 -22.16
C VAL A 53 -46.07 -10.90 -22.82
N ALA A 54 -46.83 -9.81 -22.70
CA ALA A 54 -46.37 -8.49 -23.08
C ALA A 54 -45.12 -8.06 -22.26
N PRO A 55 -44.20 -7.27 -22.85
CA PRO A 55 -43.02 -6.77 -22.15
C PRO A 55 -43.41 -5.81 -21.02
N HIS A 56 -43.00 -6.11 -19.79
CA HIS A 56 -43.32 -5.33 -18.57
C HIS A 56 -42.08 -4.64 -17.95
N GLY A 57 -40.88 -5.00 -18.39
CA GLY A 57 -39.63 -4.43 -17.89
C GLY A 57 -39.24 -3.11 -18.56
N PRO A 58 -38.16 -2.47 -18.10
CA PRO A 58 -37.62 -1.28 -18.77
C PRO A 58 -37.22 -1.60 -20.21
N PRO A 59 -37.52 -0.72 -21.19
CA PRO A 59 -37.20 -0.97 -22.59
C PRO A 59 -35.69 -0.91 -22.83
N ARG A 60 -35.23 -1.53 -23.93
CA ARG A 60 -33.81 -1.52 -24.34
C ARG A 60 -33.22 -0.12 -24.39
N GLY A 61 -33.97 0.88 -24.87
CA GLY A 61 -33.51 2.26 -24.92
C GLY A 61 -33.18 2.86 -23.54
N LEU A 62 -33.94 2.49 -22.49
CA LEU A 62 -33.65 2.94 -21.12
C LEU A 62 -32.41 2.22 -20.59
N ILE A 63 -32.33 0.90 -20.75
CA ILE A 63 -31.19 0.08 -20.31
C ILE A 63 -29.89 0.57 -20.95
N ASN A 64 -29.90 0.79 -22.27
CA ASN A 64 -28.73 1.28 -23.00
C ASN A 64 -28.28 2.65 -22.50
N ARG A 65 -29.20 3.53 -22.10
CA ARG A 65 -28.84 4.82 -21.47
C ARG A 65 -28.05 4.63 -20.17
N TYR A 66 -28.46 3.69 -19.32
CA TYR A 66 -27.74 3.37 -18.08
C TYR A 66 -26.36 2.74 -18.37
N VAL A 67 -26.29 1.82 -19.34
CA VAL A 67 -25.03 1.21 -19.77
C VAL A 67 -24.08 2.27 -20.35
N SER A 68 -24.58 3.20 -21.16
CA SER A 68 -23.79 4.35 -21.66
C SER A 68 -23.31 5.29 -20.56
N MET A 69 -24.01 5.36 -19.41
CA MET A 69 -23.55 6.07 -18.22
C MET A 69 -22.50 5.31 -17.41
N GLY A 70 -22.16 4.07 -17.79
CA GLY A 70 -21.25 3.19 -17.04
C GLY A 70 -21.92 2.46 -15.86
N LEU A 71 -23.25 2.44 -15.82
CA LEU A 71 -24.02 1.75 -14.79
C LEU A 71 -24.44 0.35 -15.27
N PRO A 72 -24.58 -0.64 -14.36
CA PRO A 72 -25.03 -1.97 -14.73
C PRO A 72 -26.49 -1.96 -15.22
N PRO A 73 -26.94 -2.92 -16.06
CA PRO A 73 -28.29 -2.94 -16.62
C PRO A 73 -29.40 -2.86 -15.57
N TRP A 74 -29.22 -3.55 -14.43
CA TRP A 74 -30.18 -3.56 -13.32
C TRP A 74 -30.29 -2.21 -12.58
N ALA A 75 -29.42 -1.24 -12.86
CA ALA A 75 -29.55 0.12 -12.34
C ALA A 75 -30.75 0.88 -12.95
N ALA A 76 -31.38 0.37 -14.01
CA ALA A 76 -32.60 0.94 -14.56
C ALA A 76 -33.79 0.90 -13.58
N TRP A 77 -33.72 0.04 -12.56
CA TRP A 77 -34.75 -0.14 -11.53
C TRP A 77 -34.53 0.79 -10.32
N CYS A 78 -34.42 2.10 -10.56
CA CYS A 78 -34.44 3.10 -9.48
C CYS A 78 -35.88 3.61 -9.24
N ASN A 79 -36.19 4.02 -8.00
CA ASN A 79 -37.54 4.44 -7.60
C ASN A 79 -38.11 5.62 -8.45
N LYS A 80 -37.46 6.79 -8.41
CA LYS A 80 -37.84 7.96 -9.20
C LYS A 80 -36.59 8.62 -9.78
N ILE A 81 -36.57 8.83 -11.10
CA ILE A 81 -35.41 9.38 -11.81
C ILE A 81 -35.86 10.59 -12.62
N ASN A 82 -35.19 11.72 -12.42
CA ASN A 82 -35.29 12.90 -13.27
C ASN A 82 -33.92 13.22 -13.90
N ARG A 83 -33.84 14.23 -14.77
CA ARG A 83 -32.58 14.66 -15.41
C ARG A 83 -31.48 14.97 -14.39
N TYR A 84 -31.82 15.65 -13.29
CA TYR A 84 -30.87 15.95 -12.21
C TYR A 84 -30.36 14.67 -11.50
N SER A 85 -31.22 13.69 -11.29
CA SER A 85 -30.86 12.41 -10.68
C SER A 85 -29.94 11.59 -11.59
N LEU A 86 -30.16 11.61 -12.92
CA LEU A 86 -29.22 11.01 -13.88
C LEU A 86 -27.84 11.67 -13.78
N TYR A 87 -27.79 13.01 -13.77
CA TYR A 87 -26.53 13.73 -13.54
C TYR A 87 -25.87 13.34 -12.21
N ARG A 88 -26.64 13.24 -11.12
CA ARG A 88 -26.12 12.84 -9.80
C ARG A 88 -25.57 11.43 -9.78
N MET A 89 -26.24 10.48 -10.43
CA MET A 89 -25.84 9.06 -10.46
C MET A 89 -24.72 8.76 -11.46
N SER A 90 -24.52 9.63 -12.47
CA SER A 90 -23.45 9.48 -13.48
C SER A 90 -22.03 9.49 -12.91
N GLY A 91 -21.83 10.00 -11.69
CA GLY A 91 -20.51 10.02 -11.05
C GLY A 91 -19.52 11.07 -11.59
N VAL A 92 -19.91 11.90 -12.56
CA VAL A 92 -19.02 12.91 -13.18
C VAL A 92 -18.45 13.90 -12.17
N ALA A 93 -19.26 14.32 -11.19
CA ALA A 93 -18.83 15.20 -10.10
C ALA A 93 -18.74 14.40 -8.78
N PRO A 94 -17.54 14.22 -8.21
CA PRO A 94 -17.36 13.44 -6.98
C PRO A 94 -17.96 14.16 -5.78
N ARG A 95 -18.91 13.49 -5.11
CA ARG A 95 -19.56 13.99 -3.88
C ARG A 95 -18.83 13.46 -2.65
N THR A 96 -17.58 13.87 -2.53
CA THR A 96 -16.66 13.39 -1.51
C THR A 96 -15.95 14.56 -0.85
N LEU A 97 -15.71 14.47 0.44
CA LEU A 97 -15.09 15.54 1.22
C LEU A 97 -13.82 15.05 1.92
N LEU A 98 -12.92 15.99 2.22
CA LEU A 98 -11.86 15.79 3.20
C LEU A 98 -12.35 16.33 4.55
N PRO A 99 -11.89 15.78 5.69
CA PRO A 99 -12.31 16.27 7.00
C PRO A 99 -11.84 17.71 7.28
N LYS A 100 -10.72 18.13 6.68
CA LYS A 100 -10.19 19.50 6.74
C LYS A 100 -9.84 20.00 5.33
N ALA A 101 -9.56 21.30 5.20
CA ALA A 101 -9.05 21.86 3.95
C ALA A 101 -7.68 21.24 3.60
N PRO A 102 -7.30 21.12 2.31
CA PRO A 102 -6.07 20.43 1.89
C PRO A 102 -4.77 20.93 2.53
N HIS A 103 -4.72 22.20 2.94
CA HIS A 103 -3.55 22.81 3.57
C HIS A 103 -3.48 22.61 5.09
N GLU A 104 -4.58 22.18 5.72
CA GLU A 104 -4.70 21.92 7.18
C GLU A 104 -4.73 20.41 7.50
N MET A 105 -4.70 19.56 6.48
CA MET A 105 -4.72 18.12 6.65
C MET A 105 -3.40 17.66 7.29
N ASP A 106 -3.49 16.94 8.40
CA ASP A 106 -2.32 16.40 9.11
C ASP A 106 -2.06 14.94 8.70
N VAL A 107 -3.12 14.14 8.54
CA VAL A 107 -3.07 12.72 8.18
C VAL A 107 -2.86 12.56 6.67
N ILE A 108 -2.01 11.62 6.26
CA ILE A 108 -1.78 11.32 4.84
C ILE A 108 -2.98 10.54 4.29
N TRP A 109 -3.85 11.24 3.56
CA TRP A 109 -5.01 10.68 2.87
C TRP A 109 -4.72 10.60 1.38
N LEU A 110 -4.09 9.51 0.95
CA LEU A 110 -3.76 9.30 -0.46
C LEU A 110 -4.99 8.78 -1.20
N ASN A 111 -5.57 9.63 -2.06
CA ASN A 111 -6.77 9.36 -2.89
C ASN A 111 -8.05 8.97 -2.12
N GLU A 112 -7.97 8.78 -0.82
CA GLU A 112 -9.08 8.43 0.05
C GLU A 112 -9.82 9.68 0.52
N ARG A 113 -11.14 9.55 0.61
CA ARG A 113 -12.04 10.66 0.96
C ARG A 113 -13.21 10.16 1.78
N VAL A 114 -13.80 11.06 2.55
CA VAL A 114 -15.06 10.77 3.25
C VAL A 114 -16.17 10.65 2.22
N ARG A 115 -16.86 9.51 2.23
CA ARG A 115 -17.93 9.17 1.29
C ARG A 115 -19.25 9.04 2.03
N GLU A 116 -20.33 9.57 1.44
CA GLU A 116 -21.68 9.34 1.93
C GLU A 116 -22.25 8.05 1.35
N ARG A 117 -22.64 7.11 2.21
CA ARG A 117 -23.37 5.91 1.80
C ARG A 117 -24.86 6.09 2.10
N VAL A 118 -25.69 5.89 1.09
CA VAL A 118 -27.15 5.93 1.21
C VAL A 118 -27.70 4.50 1.28
N ARG A 119 -28.57 4.23 2.25
CA ARG A 119 -29.27 2.95 2.44
C ARG A 119 -30.77 3.21 2.51
N THR A 120 -31.57 2.45 1.76
CA THR A 120 -33.03 2.49 1.85
C THR A 120 -33.51 1.71 3.07
N SER A 121 -34.57 2.18 3.75
CA SER A 121 -35.26 1.41 4.79
C SER A 121 -36.00 0.19 4.21
N ARG A 122 -36.54 -0.68 5.07
CA ARG A 122 -37.42 -1.80 4.66
C ARG A 122 -38.61 -1.30 3.83
N GLY A 123 -39.22 -0.19 4.24
CA GLY A 123 -40.12 0.59 3.39
C GLY A 123 -39.32 1.53 2.49
N VAL A 124 -39.64 1.61 1.20
CA VAL A 124 -38.87 2.42 0.21
C VAL A 124 -39.10 3.93 0.35
N GLN A 125 -39.90 4.36 1.32
CA GLN A 125 -40.27 5.77 1.53
C GLN A 125 -39.09 6.63 2.02
N ASN A 126 -38.22 6.09 2.88
CA ASN A 126 -37.13 6.82 3.53
C ASN A 126 -35.75 6.24 3.21
N VAL A 127 -34.72 7.09 3.34
CA VAL A 127 -33.32 6.71 3.16
C VAL A 127 -32.48 7.19 4.35
N TYR A 128 -31.58 6.33 4.83
CA TYR A 128 -30.56 6.66 5.82
C TYR A 128 -29.25 7.00 5.11
N ARG A 129 -28.60 8.05 5.59
CA ARG A 129 -27.32 8.55 5.08
C ARG A 129 -26.27 8.39 6.16
N GLN A 130 -25.15 7.77 5.84
CA GLN A 130 -24.05 7.59 6.78
C GLN A 130 -22.72 7.91 6.11
N LEU A 131 -21.93 8.76 6.74
CA LEU A 131 -20.56 9.03 6.29
C LEU A 131 -19.67 7.82 6.57
N LYS A 132 -18.75 7.54 5.64
CA LYS A 132 -17.73 6.49 5.74
C LYS A 132 -16.36 7.14 5.59
N TYR A 133 -15.55 6.95 6.62
CA TYR A 133 -14.18 7.41 6.69
C TYR A 133 -13.24 6.29 6.24
N PRO A 134 -12.08 6.60 5.65
CA PRO A 134 -11.07 5.60 5.37
C PRO A 134 -10.47 5.02 6.65
N TYR A 135 -9.89 3.84 6.55
CA TYR A 135 -9.22 3.21 7.67
C TYR A 135 -7.83 3.83 7.87
N VAL A 136 -7.71 4.64 8.92
CA VAL A 136 -6.45 5.31 9.29
C VAL A 136 -5.69 4.40 10.24
N LYS A 137 -4.45 4.06 9.88
CA LYS A 137 -3.48 3.32 10.69
C LYS A 137 -2.30 4.23 11.02
N THR A 138 -1.64 4.00 12.14
CA THR A 138 -0.34 4.65 12.41
C THR A 138 0.73 3.92 11.61
N GLY A 139 1.25 4.55 10.55
CA GLY A 139 2.35 4.02 9.77
C GLY A 139 3.65 4.20 10.53
N ILE A 140 4.20 3.12 11.06
CA ILE A 140 5.50 3.08 11.73
C ILE A 140 6.51 2.55 10.71
N HIS A 141 7.35 3.42 10.20
CA HIS A 141 8.32 3.10 9.15
C HIS A 141 9.74 3.40 9.61
N TYR A 142 10.73 2.71 9.05
CA TYR A 142 12.13 3.10 9.21
C TYR A 142 12.55 3.99 8.03
N SER A 143 13.21 5.10 8.33
CA SER A 143 13.77 6.00 7.31
C SER A 143 15.26 5.69 7.19
N ASP A 144 15.68 5.25 6.01
CA ASP A 144 17.08 4.94 5.71
C ASP A 144 17.93 6.21 5.77
N VAL A 145 17.37 7.34 5.30
CA VAL A 145 18.05 8.63 5.30
C VAL A 145 18.27 9.13 6.72
N LEU A 146 17.24 9.07 7.57
CA LEU A 146 17.31 9.57 8.95
C LEU A 146 17.98 8.58 9.91
N CYS A 147 18.11 7.31 9.53
CA CYS A 147 18.57 6.21 10.38
C CYS A 147 17.75 6.07 11.68
N HIS A 148 16.46 6.39 11.64
CA HIS A 148 15.54 6.36 12.78
C HIS A 148 14.13 5.94 12.32
N TRP A 149 13.36 5.33 13.22
CA TRP A 149 11.92 5.08 12.99
C TRP A 149 11.13 6.40 12.98
N VAL A 150 10.16 6.50 12.09
CA VAL A 150 9.25 7.63 11.93
C VAL A 150 7.82 7.10 11.97
N GLN A 151 6.98 7.74 12.76
CA GLN A 151 5.56 7.44 12.84
C GLN A 151 4.73 8.56 12.22
N VAL A 152 3.88 8.23 11.26
CA VAL A 152 2.95 9.19 10.63
C VAL A 152 1.56 8.54 10.54
N PRO A 153 0.47 9.24 10.87
CA PRO A 153 -0.87 8.73 10.65
C PRO A 153 -1.16 8.69 9.13
N MET A 154 -1.48 7.51 8.62
CA MET A 154 -1.62 7.22 7.19
C MET A 154 -2.84 6.34 6.94
N VAL A 155 -3.38 6.38 5.72
CA VAL A 155 -4.40 5.41 5.28
C VAL A 155 -3.72 4.14 4.77
N GLU A 156 -4.40 3.00 4.86
CA GLU A 156 -3.91 1.71 4.34
C GLU A 156 -3.45 1.78 2.87
N ALA A 157 -4.18 2.51 2.01
CA ALA A 157 -3.76 2.77 0.63
C ALA A 157 -2.39 3.48 0.55
N ALA A 158 -2.10 4.39 1.49
CA ALA A 158 -0.80 5.05 1.56
C ALA A 158 0.30 4.10 2.06
N MET A 159 0.00 3.14 2.93
CA MET A 159 0.97 2.11 3.35
C MET A 159 1.38 1.21 2.19
N PHE A 160 0.43 0.72 1.39
CA PHE A 160 0.74 -0.06 0.18
C PHE A 160 1.57 0.73 -0.82
N GLU A 161 1.33 2.04 -0.91
CA GLU A 161 2.08 2.93 -1.78
C GLU A 161 3.51 3.15 -1.28
N VAL A 162 3.73 3.21 0.04
CA VAL A 162 5.08 3.22 0.64
C VAL A 162 5.85 1.95 0.29
N GLU A 163 5.21 0.79 0.39
CA GLU A 163 5.82 -0.50 0.01
C GLU A 163 6.16 -0.53 -1.48
N ARG A 164 5.26 -0.03 -2.33
CA ARG A 164 5.45 0.01 -3.79
C ARG A 164 6.63 0.88 -4.21
N ASP A 165 6.92 1.98 -3.51
CA ASP A 165 8.08 2.84 -3.81
C ASP A 165 9.37 2.37 -3.14
N GLY A 166 9.34 1.25 -2.43
CA GLY A 166 10.51 0.66 -1.80
C GLY A 166 11.05 1.47 -0.63
N GLY A 167 10.20 2.21 0.10
CA GLY A 167 10.62 2.91 1.31
C GLY A 167 9.84 4.19 1.59
N PHE A 168 9.77 4.57 2.87
CA PHE A 168 9.04 5.75 3.30
C PHE A 168 9.67 7.05 2.79
N ASP A 169 11.01 7.12 2.71
CA ASP A 169 11.70 8.30 2.20
C ASP A 169 11.39 8.52 0.71
N ASN A 170 11.44 7.45 -0.08
CA ASN A 170 11.08 7.47 -1.50
C ASN A 170 9.62 7.88 -1.68
N PHE A 171 8.73 7.37 -0.82
CA PHE A 171 7.32 7.73 -0.86
C PHE A 171 7.10 9.23 -0.69
N VAL A 172 7.70 9.82 0.35
CA VAL A 172 7.54 11.24 0.69
C VAL A 172 8.18 12.17 -0.34
N LEU A 173 9.32 11.77 -0.92
CA LEU A 173 10.04 12.56 -1.93
C LEU A 173 9.40 12.49 -3.32
N LYS A 174 8.78 11.35 -3.67
CA LYS A 174 8.12 11.16 -4.97
C LYS A 174 6.83 11.97 -5.09
N ARG A 175 6.06 12.13 -4.00
CA ARG A 175 4.81 12.92 -4.02
C ARG A 175 5.15 14.40 -3.93
N SER A 176 4.45 15.20 -4.72
CA SER A 176 4.51 16.66 -4.60
C SER A 176 3.72 17.18 -3.39
N GLY A 177 3.89 18.44 -3.01
CA GLY A 177 3.14 19.05 -1.89
C GLY A 177 1.61 18.96 -2.03
N PRO A 178 1.03 19.37 -3.19
CA PRO A 178 -0.41 19.27 -3.43
C PRO A 178 -0.96 17.84 -3.50
N GLU A 179 -0.09 16.85 -3.70
CA GLU A 179 -0.44 15.43 -3.74
C GLU A 179 -0.42 14.80 -2.33
N LEU A 180 0.61 15.11 -1.53
CA LEU A 180 0.77 14.55 -0.19
C LEU A 180 -0.24 15.11 0.81
N ARG A 181 -0.56 16.41 0.71
CA ARG A 181 -1.59 17.12 1.52
C ARG A 181 -1.52 16.78 3.02
N SER A 182 -0.30 16.80 3.57
CA SER A 182 -0.07 16.48 4.98
C SER A 182 0.98 17.41 5.57
N THR A 183 0.61 18.16 6.62
CA THR A 183 1.54 19.00 7.38
C THR A 183 2.69 18.16 7.96
N TYR A 184 2.38 16.98 8.50
CA TYR A 184 3.37 16.02 8.99
C TYR A 184 4.25 15.49 7.86
N GLY A 185 3.65 15.16 6.71
CA GLY A 185 4.37 14.76 5.51
C GLY A 185 5.38 15.80 5.05
N GLU A 186 5.00 17.09 5.00
CA GLU A 186 5.91 18.17 4.64
C GLU A 186 7.03 18.37 5.67
N ARG A 187 6.71 18.28 6.98
CA ARG A 187 7.72 18.36 8.03
C ARG A 187 8.76 17.26 7.87
N VAL A 188 8.32 16.02 7.67
CA VAL A 188 9.24 14.89 7.49
C VAL A 188 10.01 15.01 6.17
N ARG A 189 9.37 15.45 5.08
CA ARG A 189 10.05 15.75 3.81
C ARG A 189 11.22 16.70 4.01
N ARG A 190 11.04 17.78 4.78
CA ARG A 190 12.10 18.74 5.07
C ARG A 190 13.27 18.09 5.82
N HIS A 191 12.99 17.25 6.82
CA HIS A 191 14.04 16.53 7.56
C HIS A 191 14.81 15.58 6.64
N ILE A 192 14.11 14.81 5.80
CA ILE A 192 14.73 13.93 4.81
C ILE A 192 15.63 14.72 3.86
N LEU A 193 15.16 15.86 3.32
CA LEU A 193 15.95 16.69 2.40
C LEU A 193 17.20 17.28 3.07
N VAL A 194 17.11 17.73 4.33
CA VAL A 194 18.26 18.22 5.09
C VAL A 194 19.27 17.11 5.30
N ARG A 195 18.79 15.93 5.71
CA ARG A 195 19.65 14.78 5.98
C ARG A 195 20.28 14.21 4.72
N GLN A 196 19.59 14.21 3.57
CA GLN A 196 20.20 13.86 2.28
C GLN A 196 21.36 14.79 1.92
N LYS A 197 21.22 16.10 2.16
CA LYS A 197 22.32 17.05 1.95
C LYS A 197 23.46 16.81 2.94
N GLU A 198 23.17 16.45 4.18
CA GLU A 198 24.17 16.10 5.18
C GLU A 198 24.93 14.82 4.81
N ILE A 199 24.25 13.78 4.31
CA ILE A 199 24.88 12.56 3.81
C ILE A 199 25.83 12.90 2.64
N ARG A 200 25.40 13.73 1.70
CA ARG A 200 26.27 14.21 0.61
C ARG A 200 27.47 15.00 1.13
N LYS A 201 27.27 15.88 2.12
CA LYS A 201 28.35 16.63 2.79
C LYS A 201 29.35 15.66 3.44
N ASN A 202 28.87 14.65 4.16
CA ASN A 202 29.73 13.66 4.83
C ASN A 202 30.46 12.77 3.84
N PHE A 203 29.85 12.45 2.70
CA PHE A 203 30.51 11.75 1.60
C PHE A 203 31.66 12.58 1.00
N VAL A 204 31.45 13.88 0.78
CA VAL A 204 32.51 14.80 0.32
C VAL A 204 33.60 14.94 1.39
N LEU A 205 33.24 15.00 2.66
CA LEU A 205 34.19 15.05 3.78
C LEU A 205 35.06 13.79 3.83
N ASP A 206 34.48 12.60 3.65
CA ASP A 206 35.21 11.32 3.58
C ASP A 206 36.16 11.27 2.36
N GLN A 207 35.74 11.77 1.20
CA GLN A 207 36.61 11.90 0.03
C GLN A 207 37.79 12.84 0.29
N GLN A 208 37.55 14.00 0.89
CA GLN A 208 38.61 14.94 1.25
C GLN A 208 39.57 14.35 2.28
N ALA A 209 39.05 13.63 3.28
CA ALA A 209 39.86 12.93 4.27
C ALA A 209 40.75 11.85 3.62
N LYS A 210 40.22 11.08 2.66
CA LYS A 210 40.99 10.10 1.88
C LYS A 210 42.09 10.76 1.05
N HIS A 211 41.77 11.83 0.32
CA HIS A 211 42.77 12.57 -0.46
C HIS A 211 43.89 13.15 0.41
N LEU A 212 43.55 13.69 1.59
CA LEU A 212 44.55 14.18 2.55
C LEU A 212 45.38 13.02 3.13
N ALA A 213 44.75 11.89 3.45
CA ALA A 213 45.44 10.70 3.94
C ALA A 213 46.40 10.13 2.88
N ASP A 214 46.01 10.09 1.60
CA ASP A 214 46.86 9.63 0.50
C ASP A 214 48.06 10.56 0.30
N ALA A 215 47.87 11.88 0.40
CA ALA A 215 48.95 12.87 0.33
C ALA A 215 49.95 12.71 1.49
N ILE A 216 49.46 12.53 2.71
CA ILE A 216 50.30 12.28 3.89
C ILE A 216 51.03 10.94 3.75
N CYS A 217 50.33 9.86 3.34
CA CYS A 217 50.97 8.57 3.11
C CYS A 217 52.09 8.66 2.06
N GLY A 218 51.87 9.40 0.97
CA GLY A 218 52.88 9.64 -0.06
C GLY A 218 54.14 10.33 0.47
N GLU A 219 54.01 11.26 1.42
CA GLU A 219 55.15 11.94 2.05
C GLU A 219 55.82 11.09 3.14
N VAL A 220 55.04 10.36 3.94
CA VAL A 220 55.53 9.59 5.10
C VAL A 220 56.20 8.27 4.69
N LEU A 221 55.73 7.60 3.64
CA LEU A 221 56.25 6.29 3.22
C LEU A 221 57.75 6.28 2.88
N SER A 222 58.29 7.42 2.43
CA SER A 222 59.73 7.56 2.13
C SER A 222 60.60 7.88 3.35
N LEU A 223 60.01 8.22 4.50
CA LEU A 223 60.73 8.66 5.68
C LEU A 223 61.10 7.47 6.57
N ARG A 224 62.36 7.45 7.03
CA ARG A 224 62.85 6.45 7.99
C ARG A 224 62.92 7.00 9.43
N ASP A 225 62.89 8.31 9.58
CA ASP A 225 63.13 8.99 10.85
C ASP A 225 61.82 9.48 11.49
N GLU A 226 61.67 9.23 12.79
CA GLU A 226 60.48 9.66 13.57
C GLU A 226 60.32 11.19 13.57
N SER A 227 61.42 11.93 13.69
CA SER A 227 61.42 13.40 13.67
C SER A 227 60.92 13.96 12.32
N ALA A 228 61.24 13.29 11.21
CA ALA A 228 60.76 13.67 9.90
C ALA A 228 59.25 13.39 9.74
N ALA A 229 58.76 12.28 10.29
CA ALA A 229 57.33 11.97 10.30
C ALA A 229 56.53 12.99 11.15
N GLU A 230 57.08 13.41 12.29
CA GLU A 230 56.48 14.48 13.11
C GLU A 230 56.43 15.82 12.38
N ALA A 231 57.48 16.16 11.61
CA ALA A 231 57.49 17.36 10.79
C ALA A 231 56.41 17.34 9.70
N VAL A 232 56.14 16.18 9.09
CA VAL A 232 55.02 16.01 8.15
C VAL A 232 53.68 16.16 8.85
N LEU A 233 53.47 15.52 10.01
CA LEU A 233 52.23 15.69 10.78
C LEU A 233 51.98 17.16 11.16
N ALA A 234 53.02 17.88 11.58
CA ALA A 234 52.97 19.30 11.86
C ALA A 234 52.65 20.14 10.61
N LYS A 235 53.21 19.80 9.45
CA LYS A 235 52.92 20.46 8.15
C LYS A 235 51.44 20.35 7.76
N TYR A 236 50.78 19.24 8.07
CA TYR A 236 49.35 19.03 7.81
C TYR A 236 48.44 19.44 8.99
N GLY A 237 49.00 20.00 10.08
CA GLY A 237 48.23 20.49 11.22
C GLY A 237 47.65 19.39 12.12
N ILE A 238 48.26 18.20 12.14
CA ILE A 238 47.79 17.06 12.94
C ILE A 238 48.52 17.01 14.28
N GLU A 239 47.77 17.04 15.39
CA GLU A 239 48.31 16.89 16.74
C GLU A 239 48.81 15.44 16.97
N LYS A 240 50.12 15.27 17.23
CA LYS A 240 50.75 13.96 17.51
C LYS A 240 49.99 13.13 18.54
N LYS A 241 49.55 13.75 19.64
CA LYS A 241 48.81 13.06 20.71
C LYS A 241 47.50 12.45 20.21
N ARG A 242 46.68 13.23 19.49
CA ARG A 242 45.41 12.74 18.92
C ARG A 242 45.65 11.65 17.88
N PHE A 243 46.67 11.80 17.05
CA PHE A 243 47.03 10.78 16.07
C PHE A 243 47.38 9.45 16.72
N LEU A 244 48.20 9.45 17.78
CA LEU A 244 48.55 8.24 18.53
C LEU A 244 47.35 7.63 19.27
N GLU A 245 46.46 8.46 19.82
CA GLU A 245 45.21 8.00 20.46
C GLU A 245 44.26 7.33 19.45
N GLU A 246 44.10 7.91 18.26
CA GLU A 246 43.29 7.32 17.18
C GLU A 246 43.91 6.02 16.66
N LEU A 247 45.23 5.98 16.50
CA LEU A 247 45.95 4.76 16.13
C LEU A 247 45.78 3.66 17.18
N ALA A 248 45.89 4.00 18.47
CA ALA A 248 45.62 3.07 19.57
C ALA A 248 44.18 2.54 19.52
N ARG A 249 43.18 3.41 19.28
CA ARG A 249 41.77 3.01 19.12
C ARG A 249 41.58 2.04 17.95
N ILE A 250 42.24 2.27 16.82
CA ILE A 250 42.20 1.38 15.65
C ILE A 250 42.82 0.02 15.98
N VAL A 251 43.97 -0.01 16.68
CA VAL A 251 44.63 -1.26 17.10
C VAL A 251 43.74 -2.06 18.05
N VAL A 252 43.09 -1.40 19.03
CA VAL A 252 42.14 -2.06 19.94
C VAL A 252 40.95 -2.62 19.16
N ALA A 253 40.31 -1.84 18.29
CA ALA A 253 39.19 -2.32 17.47
C ALA A 253 39.58 -3.48 16.54
N ARG A 254 40.83 -3.51 16.04
CA ARG A 254 41.35 -4.66 15.27
C ARG A 254 41.54 -5.90 16.14
N LYS A 255 42.07 -5.75 17.37
CA LYS A 255 42.19 -6.86 18.33
C LYS A 255 40.83 -7.41 18.75
N GLU A 256 39.85 -6.55 19.00
CA GLU A 256 38.47 -6.96 19.31
C GLU A 256 37.82 -7.72 18.16
N LYS A 257 37.97 -7.25 16.92
CA LYS A 257 37.48 -7.97 15.73
C LYS A 257 38.17 -9.32 15.55
N ALA A 258 39.48 -9.40 15.76
CA ALA A 258 40.22 -10.67 15.68
C ALA A 258 39.78 -11.66 16.76
N ASN A 259 39.57 -11.19 18.00
CA ASN A 259 39.06 -12.01 19.09
C ASN A 259 37.61 -12.47 18.83
N ALA A 260 36.74 -11.60 18.30
CA ALA A 260 35.37 -11.97 17.95
C ALA A 260 35.32 -13.08 16.88
N VAL A 261 36.20 -13.01 15.87
CA VAL A 261 36.31 -14.05 14.85
C VAL A 261 36.83 -15.38 15.43
N ALA A 262 37.78 -15.32 16.38
CA ALA A 262 38.26 -16.52 17.07
C ALA A 262 37.17 -17.19 17.93
N VAL A 263 36.35 -16.40 18.64
CA VAL A 263 35.24 -16.93 19.45
C VAL A 263 34.15 -17.58 18.59
N THR A 264 33.85 -17.05 17.40
CA THR A 264 32.92 -17.70 16.46
C THR A 264 33.48 -18.95 15.79
N ALA A 265 34.80 -19.16 15.82
CA ALA A 265 35.44 -20.35 15.27
C ALA A 265 35.66 -21.46 16.32
N GLU A 266 35.61 -21.14 17.61
CA GLU A 266 35.81 -22.06 18.74
C GLU A 266 34.51 -22.50 19.43
N GLU A 267 33.33 -22.26 18.85
CA GLU A 267 32.11 -22.99 19.21
C GLU A 267 31.98 -24.28 18.37
N PRO A 268 32.47 -25.44 18.83
CA PRO A 268 31.93 -26.71 18.37
C PRO A 268 30.50 -26.79 18.89
N LEU A 269 29.54 -26.93 17.97
CA LEU A 269 28.20 -27.40 18.26
C LEU A 269 28.26 -28.67 19.14
N PRO A 270 27.32 -28.85 20.09
CA PRO A 270 27.02 -30.20 20.56
C PRO A 270 26.57 -31.11 19.41
#